data_AF-A0A016WFM7-F1
#
_entry.id   AF-A0A016WFM7-F1
#
_cell.length_a   1.000
_cell.length_b   1.000
_cell.length_c   1.000
_cell.angle_alpha   90.00
_cell.angle_beta   90.00
_cell.angle_gamma   90.00
#
_symmetry.space_group_name_H-M   'P 1'
#
loop_
_entity.id
_entity.type
_entity.pdbx_description
1 polymer ?
#
loop_
_entity_poly.entity_id
_entity_poly.type
_entity_poly.pdbx_seq_one_letter_code
_entity_poly.pdbx_strand_id
1 'polypeptide(L)'
;MQYALVFFRESETSGVVSRSDVDGEFKLQAIVKARWEGVWYSAKILFLGSKRVCKSKVDDVSTSGQFFEDDFEISRLREESPSIASSNSSPPRSENGTIKNFCDEVISRMNELQNRMPAPAFEYDVRSTMRAQNTKMGEIERMLRELLKRTPAPLETGELQFHFVSQEQVELIRKQKKCNKNIFALALEKEVYRNLQADLVVPVERRSSGDRVEFIKGALFKYYLVPEKCQVEVWRSARDAMNSRVRRTRKQLREAGELGSSEGSSSGSRRNRGACYRELGSERSEPMHDMYEFDDDLFD
;
A
#
# COMPACT_ATOMS: atom_id res chain seq x y z
N MET A 1 45.84 -11.80 -2.39
CA MET A 1 44.89 -12.90 -2.68
C MET A 1 43.58 -12.30 -3.16
N GLN A 2 43.08 -12.74 -4.31
CA GLN A 2 41.86 -12.24 -4.95
C GLN A 2 40.66 -13.10 -4.55
N TYR A 3 39.52 -12.46 -4.26
CA TYR A 3 38.27 -13.10 -3.85
C TYR A 3 37.16 -12.73 -4.83
N ALA A 4 36.17 -13.62 -4.95
CA ALA A 4 34.96 -13.40 -5.70
C ALA A 4 33.75 -13.48 -4.77
N LEU A 5 32.80 -12.57 -4.96
CA LEU A 5 31.43 -12.72 -4.49
C LEU A 5 30.68 -13.51 -5.54
N VAL A 6 30.16 -14.67 -5.16
CA VAL A 6 29.43 -15.57 -6.05
C VAL A 6 28.01 -15.75 -5.56
N PHE A 7 27.09 -15.96 -6.49
CA PHE A 7 25.69 -16.28 -6.22
C PHE A 7 25.39 -17.69 -6.71
N PHE A 8 24.94 -18.55 -5.79
CA PHE A 8 24.56 -19.92 -6.06
C PHE A 8 23.10 -19.93 -6.51
N ARG A 9 22.86 -20.27 -7.78
CA ARG A 9 21.50 -20.23 -8.35
C ARG A 9 20.57 -21.29 -7.77
N GLU A 10 21.12 -22.40 -7.30
CA GLU A 10 20.35 -23.53 -6.79
C GLU A 10 19.89 -23.32 -5.35
N SER A 11 20.69 -22.63 -4.54
CA SER A 11 20.39 -22.35 -3.13
C SER A 11 19.95 -20.91 -2.86
N GLU A 12 19.95 -20.05 -3.88
CA GLU A 12 19.67 -18.60 -3.79
C GLU A 12 20.54 -17.87 -2.75
N THR A 13 21.72 -18.41 -2.45
CA THR A 13 22.65 -17.86 -1.46
C THR A 13 23.83 -17.15 -2.14
N SER A 14 24.29 -16.06 -1.52
CA SER A 14 25.53 -15.38 -1.90
C SER A 14 26.66 -15.77 -0.95
N GLY A 15 27.87 -15.88 -1.50
CA GLY A 15 29.03 -16.32 -0.74
C GLY A 15 30.33 -15.71 -1.25
N VAL A 16 31.31 -15.54 -0.37
CA VAL A 16 32.65 -15.05 -0.74
C VAL A 16 33.62 -16.22 -0.85
N VAL A 17 34.12 -16.47 -2.04
CA VAL A 17 35.06 -17.57 -2.35
C VAL A 17 36.41 -17.02 -2.79
N SER A 18 37.48 -17.77 -2.53
CA SER A 18 38.82 -17.40 -3.01
C SER A 18 39.01 -17.78 -4.47
N ARG A 19 39.96 -17.15 -5.18
CA ARG A 19 40.29 -17.56 -6.55
C ARG A 19 40.66 -19.04 -6.67
N SER A 20 41.30 -19.62 -5.65
CA SER A 20 41.69 -21.04 -5.65
C SER A 20 40.51 -22.00 -5.49
N ASP A 21 39.34 -21.48 -5.08
CA ASP A 21 38.10 -22.21 -4.87
C ASP A 21 37.13 -22.03 -6.05
N VAL A 22 37.61 -21.53 -7.19
CA VAL A 22 36.82 -21.31 -8.40
C VAL A 22 37.45 -22.04 -9.57
N ASP A 23 36.67 -22.89 -10.22
CA ASP A 23 37.02 -23.61 -11.43
C ASP A 23 36.22 -23.02 -12.60
N GLY A 24 36.94 -22.36 -13.53
CA GLY A 24 36.38 -21.66 -14.68
C GLY A 24 36.93 -20.25 -14.90
N GLU A 25 36.30 -19.50 -15.81
CA GLU A 25 36.70 -18.12 -16.12
C GLU A 25 36.41 -17.17 -14.95
N PHE A 26 37.47 -16.69 -14.30
CA PHE A 26 37.39 -15.76 -13.18
C PHE A 26 37.12 -14.32 -13.65
N LYS A 27 35.92 -14.08 -14.20
CA LYS A 27 35.44 -12.79 -14.72
C LYS A 27 34.07 -12.44 -14.15
N LEU A 28 33.75 -11.16 -14.12
CA LEU A 28 32.42 -10.69 -13.69
C LEU A 28 31.33 -11.30 -14.57
N GLN A 29 30.20 -11.64 -13.96
CA GLN A 29 29.03 -12.28 -14.55
C GLN A 29 29.24 -13.68 -15.16
N ALA A 30 30.45 -14.24 -15.13
CA ALA A 30 30.72 -15.59 -15.58
C ALA A 30 30.04 -16.63 -14.68
N ILE A 31 29.55 -17.71 -15.29
CA ILE A 31 29.04 -18.89 -14.58
C ILE A 31 30.22 -19.85 -14.42
N VAL A 32 30.55 -20.15 -13.17
CA VAL A 32 31.72 -20.94 -12.77
C VAL A 32 31.32 -22.01 -11.77
N LYS A 33 32.20 -22.99 -11.55
CA LYS A 33 32.05 -23.91 -10.42
C LYS A 33 32.82 -23.34 -9.24
N ALA A 34 32.15 -23.09 -8.13
CA ALA A 34 32.76 -22.55 -6.92
C ALA A 34 32.63 -23.56 -5.76
N ARG A 35 33.70 -23.71 -4.98
CA ARG A 35 33.71 -24.57 -3.80
C ARG A 35 33.12 -23.81 -2.61
N TRP A 36 32.00 -24.29 -2.09
CA TRP A 36 31.28 -23.75 -0.94
C TRP A 36 31.08 -24.85 0.10
N GLU A 37 31.49 -24.59 1.35
CA GLU A 37 31.44 -25.57 2.45
C GLU A 37 32.04 -26.95 2.10
N GLY A 38 33.02 -26.98 1.19
CA GLY A 38 33.72 -28.20 0.75
C GLY A 38 33.13 -28.89 -0.48
N VAL A 39 31.97 -28.46 -0.98
CA VAL A 39 31.30 -29.03 -2.17
C VAL A 39 31.34 -28.03 -3.34
N TRP A 40 31.42 -28.54 -4.57
CA TRP A 40 31.42 -27.71 -5.78
C TRP A 40 30.01 -27.44 -6.28
N TYR A 41 29.64 -26.17 -6.41
CA TYR A 41 28.34 -25.73 -6.91
C TYR A 41 28.49 -24.80 -8.11
N SER A 42 27.47 -24.75 -8.97
CA SER A 42 27.39 -23.79 -10.06
C SER A 42 27.00 -22.41 -9.53
N ALA A 43 27.84 -21.42 -9.77
CA ALA A 43 27.67 -20.08 -9.23
C ALA A 43 27.99 -19.00 -10.26
N LYS A 44 27.30 -17.86 -10.17
CA LYS A 44 27.58 -16.68 -11.00
C LYS A 44 28.49 -15.72 -10.23
N ILE A 45 29.59 -15.29 -10.82
CA ILE A 45 30.47 -14.27 -10.22
C ILE A 45 29.77 -12.91 -10.30
N LEU A 46 29.49 -12.29 -9.16
CA LEU A 46 28.87 -10.98 -9.06
C LEU A 46 29.90 -9.86 -8.88
N PHE A 47 30.97 -10.12 -8.13
CA PHE A 47 31.98 -9.10 -7.84
C PHE A 47 33.36 -9.73 -7.62
N LEU A 48 34.42 -9.02 -8.01
CA LEU A 48 35.81 -9.43 -7.81
C LEU A 48 36.55 -8.38 -6.98
N GLY A 49 37.20 -8.79 -5.88
CA GLY A 49 37.90 -7.84 -5.03
C GLY A 49 38.70 -8.46 -3.90
N SER A 50 39.03 -7.64 -2.91
CA SER A 50 39.62 -8.12 -1.66
C SER A 50 38.53 -8.76 -0.79
N LYS A 51 38.91 -9.66 0.13
CA LYS A 51 37.97 -10.34 1.03
C LYS A 51 37.09 -9.37 1.82
N ARG A 52 37.63 -8.21 2.21
CA ARG A 52 36.91 -7.18 2.98
C ARG A 52 35.82 -6.52 2.13
N VAL A 53 36.15 -6.16 0.89
CA VAL A 53 35.21 -5.51 -0.06
C VAL A 53 34.13 -6.49 -0.51
N CYS A 54 34.48 -7.77 -0.72
CA CYS A 54 33.48 -8.77 -1.06
C CYS A 54 32.49 -8.97 0.09
N LYS A 55 32.98 -9.07 1.34
CA LYS A 55 32.13 -9.23 2.53
C LYS A 55 31.18 -8.06 2.76
N SER A 56 31.63 -6.82 2.57
CA SER A 56 30.76 -5.65 2.73
C SER A 56 29.66 -5.57 1.68
N LYS A 57 29.88 -6.18 0.50
CA LYS A 57 28.94 -6.21 -0.63
C LYS A 57 28.07 -7.47 -0.67
N VAL A 58 28.21 -8.40 0.28
CA VAL A 58 27.35 -9.60 0.38
C VAL A 58 25.90 -9.20 0.69
N ASP A 59 25.73 -8.22 1.58
CA ASP A 59 24.41 -7.79 2.08
C ASP A 59 23.64 -6.93 1.04
N ASP A 60 24.35 -6.39 0.04
CA ASP A 60 23.76 -5.62 -1.07
C ASP A 60 23.27 -6.51 -2.22
N VAL A 61 23.47 -7.84 -2.14
CA VAL A 61 23.02 -8.78 -3.16
C VAL A 61 21.54 -9.08 -2.96
N SER A 62 20.70 -8.62 -3.89
CA SER A 62 19.28 -8.96 -3.93
C SER A 62 19.08 -10.47 -4.09
N THR A 63 17.98 -11.00 -3.53
CA THR A 63 17.51 -12.40 -3.61
C THR A 63 17.35 -12.91 -5.06
N SER A 64 17.39 -12.01 -6.05
CA SER A 64 17.30 -12.29 -7.48
C SER A 64 18.64 -12.35 -8.23
N GLY A 65 19.77 -12.17 -7.54
CA GLY A 65 21.11 -12.20 -8.16
C GLY A 65 21.43 -10.99 -9.04
N GLN A 66 20.70 -9.89 -8.88
CA GLN A 66 21.03 -8.60 -9.50
C GLN A 66 21.90 -7.76 -8.55
N PHE A 67 23.10 -7.44 -9.04
CA PHE A 67 23.99 -6.45 -8.45
C PHE A 67 23.79 -5.15 -9.25
N PHE A 68 23.42 -4.04 -8.59
CA PHE A 68 23.43 -2.74 -9.25
C PHE A 68 24.89 -2.28 -9.36
N GLU A 69 25.38 -2.28 -10.59
CA GLU A 69 26.69 -1.73 -10.95
C GLU A 69 26.55 -0.20 -10.90
N ASP A 70 27.02 0.40 -9.81
CA ASP A 70 27.24 1.85 -9.77
C ASP A 70 28.50 2.11 -10.60
N ASP A 71 28.29 2.54 -11.84
CA ASP A 71 29.31 2.80 -12.85
C ASP A 71 30.27 3.91 -12.36
N PHE A 72 31.30 3.51 -11.63
CA PHE A 72 32.52 4.31 -11.45
C PHE A 72 33.65 3.63 -12.22
N GLU A 73 33.74 3.94 -13.51
CA GLU A 73 34.90 3.63 -14.35
C GLU A 73 36.14 4.40 -13.86
N ILE A 74 36.82 3.87 -12.84
CA ILE A 74 38.22 4.22 -12.60
C ILE A 74 39.03 3.46 -13.63
N SER A 75 39.29 4.12 -14.75
CA SER A 75 40.26 3.72 -15.77
C SER A 75 41.57 3.32 -15.10
N ARG A 76 41.81 2.00 -15.00
CA ARG A 76 43.09 1.46 -14.56
C ARG A 76 44.11 1.75 -15.65
N LEU A 77 45.00 2.69 -15.38
CA LEU A 77 46.25 2.89 -16.11
C LEU A 77 46.92 1.54 -16.32
N ARG A 78 47.04 1.15 -17.59
CA ARG A 78 47.84 0.02 -18.07
C ARG A 78 49.29 0.28 -17.65
N GLU A 79 49.78 -0.46 -16.67
CA GLU A 79 51.21 -0.68 -16.49
C GLU A 79 51.68 -1.66 -17.58
N GLU A 80 52.19 -1.13 -18.69
CA GLU A 80 53.05 -1.88 -19.60
C GLU A 80 54.51 -1.50 -19.31
N SER A 81 55.24 -2.44 -18.71
CA SER A 81 56.70 -2.44 -18.64
C SER A 81 57.32 -2.97 -19.95
N PRO A 82 58.60 -2.65 -20.23
CA PRO A 82 59.03 -2.13 -21.52
C PRO A 82 59.65 -3.20 -22.44
N SER A 83 59.59 -2.94 -23.75
CA SER A 83 60.47 -3.61 -24.71
C SER A 83 61.10 -2.58 -25.66
N ILE A 84 62.43 -2.63 -25.67
CA ILE A 84 63.40 -1.80 -26.38
C ILE A 84 63.20 -1.89 -27.90
N ALA A 85 63.17 -0.74 -28.59
CA ALA A 85 63.74 -0.58 -29.93
C ALA A 85 63.95 0.90 -30.31
N SER A 86 65.23 1.26 -30.36
CA SER A 86 65.91 2.14 -31.32
C SER A 86 65.28 3.44 -31.85
N SER A 87 65.97 4.54 -31.49
CA SER A 87 66.35 5.73 -32.27
C SER A 87 65.33 6.39 -33.21
N ASN A 88 64.99 7.66 -32.91
CA ASN A 88 65.42 8.79 -33.74
C ASN A 88 65.18 10.14 -33.03
N SER A 89 66.17 11.01 -33.15
CA SER A 89 66.29 12.34 -32.55
C SER A 89 65.26 13.34 -33.06
N SER A 90 64.63 14.10 -32.16
CA SER A 90 63.94 15.38 -32.43
C SER A 90 63.86 16.23 -31.14
N PRO A 91 63.86 17.58 -31.23
CA PRO A 91 64.27 18.50 -30.16
C PRO A 91 63.24 18.65 -29.01
N PRO A 92 63.63 19.12 -27.81
CA PRO A 92 62.79 19.09 -26.63
C PRO A 92 61.72 20.18 -26.70
N ARG A 93 60.53 19.83 -27.18
CA ARG A 93 59.31 20.62 -26.90
C ARG A 93 58.89 20.35 -25.46
N SER A 94 59.43 21.14 -24.53
CA SER A 94 58.84 21.55 -23.25
C SER A 94 57.89 20.52 -22.58
N GLU A 95 58.46 19.49 -21.95
CA GLU A 95 57.76 18.58 -21.02
C GLU A 95 56.97 19.34 -19.92
N ASN A 96 57.43 20.54 -19.57
CA ASN A 96 56.77 21.45 -18.63
C ASN A 96 55.35 21.88 -19.04
N GLY A 97 55.03 21.90 -20.34
CA GLY A 97 53.69 22.27 -20.81
C GLY A 97 52.69 21.15 -20.61
N THR A 98 53.10 19.91 -20.84
CA THR A 98 52.25 18.72 -20.72
C THR A 98 51.92 18.43 -19.26
N ILE A 99 52.90 18.57 -18.36
CA ILE A 99 52.72 18.40 -16.91
C ILE A 99 51.79 19.48 -16.35
N LYS A 100 51.95 20.74 -16.79
CA LYS A 100 51.09 21.85 -16.36
C LYS A 100 49.64 21.63 -16.78
N ASN A 101 49.40 21.23 -18.03
CA ASN A 101 48.04 20.95 -18.52
C ASN A 101 47.37 19.80 -17.75
N PHE A 102 48.13 18.76 -17.38
CA PHE A 102 47.62 17.67 -16.56
C PHE A 102 47.26 18.15 -15.13
N CYS A 103 48.10 18.96 -14.50
CA CYS A 103 47.80 19.53 -13.19
C CYS A 103 46.54 20.42 -13.24
N ASP A 104 46.39 21.25 -14.26
CA ASP A 104 45.23 22.12 -14.44
C ASP A 104 43.93 21.30 -14.67
N GLU A 105 44.03 20.17 -15.37
CA GLU A 105 42.92 19.23 -15.55
C GLU A 105 42.53 18.54 -14.23
N VAL A 106 43.53 18.06 -13.46
CA VAL A 106 43.29 17.42 -12.15
C VAL A 106 42.64 18.40 -11.17
N ILE A 107 43.11 19.65 -11.14
CA ILE A 107 42.54 20.72 -10.30
C ILE A 107 41.09 21.02 -10.73
N SER A 108 40.81 21.10 -12.03
CA SER A 108 39.45 21.29 -12.54
C SER A 108 38.52 20.15 -12.11
N ARG A 109 38.96 18.90 -12.27
CA ARG A 109 38.16 17.72 -11.86
C ARG A 109 37.94 17.68 -10.34
N MET A 110 38.93 18.06 -9.54
CA MET A 110 38.77 18.16 -8.09
C MET A 110 37.76 19.24 -7.69
N ASN A 111 37.81 20.41 -8.33
CA ASN A 111 36.85 21.49 -8.07
C ASN A 111 35.43 21.09 -8.50
N GLU A 112 35.28 20.39 -9.62
CA GLU A 112 33.99 19.88 -10.08
C GLU A 112 33.39 18.85 -9.13
N LEU A 113 34.22 17.93 -8.60
CA LEU A 113 33.81 16.98 -7.57
C LEU A 113 33.44 17.67 -6.25
N GLN A 114 34.21 18.68 -5.84
CA GLN A 114 33.92 19.45 -4.64
C GLN A 114 32.60 20.23 -4.77
N ASN A 115 32.29 20.75 -5.95
CA ASN A 115 31.03 21.44 -6.24
C ASN A 115 29.83 20.47 -6.38
N ARG A 116 30.08 19.19 -6.66
CA ARG A 116 29.06 18.14 -6.72
C ARG A 116 28.78 17.48 -5.37
N MET A 117 29.70 17.57 -4.42
CA MET A 117 29.48 17.03 -3.08
C MET A 117 28.47 17.90 -2.32
N PRO A 118 27.42 17.31 -1.73
CA PRO A 118 26.56 18.03 -0.83
C PRO A 118 27.36 18.61 0.33
N ALA A 119 27.03 19.82 0.76
CA ALA A 119 27.68 20.43 1.91
C ALA A 119 27.54 19.48 3.12
N PRO A 120 28.56 19.33 3.98
CA PRO A 120 28.47 18.47 5.18
C PRO A 120 27.28 18.80 6.09
N ALA A 121 26.83 20.05 6.09
CA ALA A 121 25.63 20.48 6.79
C ALA A 121 24.34 19.84 6.24
N PHE A 122 24.25 19.66 4.91
CA PHE A 122 23.13 18.99 4.26
C PHE A 122 23.10 17.50 4.62
N GLU A 123 24.26 16.82 4.64
CA GLU A 123 24.33 15.41 5.06
C GLU A 123 23.92 15.22 6.53
N TYR A 124 24.33 16.16 7.39
CA TYR A 124 23.93 16.15 8.80
C TYR A 124 22.40 16.28 8.95
N ASP A 125 21.78 17.17 8.18
CA ASP A 125 20.35 17.42 8.23
C ASP A 125 19.52 16.27 7.64
N VAL A 126 20.00 15.65 6.55
CA VAL A 126 19.40 14.41 6.03
C VAL A 126 19.50 13.27 7.04
N ARG A 127 20.64 13.12 7.73
CA ARG A 127 20.80 12.10 8.78
C ARG A 127 20.00 12.41 10.04
N SER A 128 19.77 13.68 10.39
CA SER A 128 18.98 14.07 11.55
C SER A 128 17.50 13.77 11.31
N THR A 129 16.98 14.14 10.14
CA THR A 129 15.59 13.90 9.71
C THR A 129 15.31 12.42 9.57
N MET A 130 16.21 11.65 8.97
CA MET A 130 16.07 10.18 8.85
C MET A 130 16.04 9.50 10.23
N ARG A 131 16.87 9.95 11.18
CA ARG A 131 16.82 9.45 12.57
C ARG A 131 15.50 9.79 13.24
N ALA A 132 15.00 11.02 13.10
CA ALA A 132 13.72 11.43 13.65
C ALA A 132 12.54 10.61 13.07
N GLN A 133 12.57 10.33 11.77
CA GLN A 133 11.57 9.46 11.12
C GLN A 133 11.62 8.03 11.63
N ASN A 134 12.81 7.44 11.80
CA ASN A 134 12.96 6.10 12.35
C ASN A 134 12.40 6.01 13.78
N THR A 135 12.61 7.04 14.61
CA THR A 135 12.02 7.10 15.96
C THR A 135 10.49 7.12 15.89
N LYS A 136 9.91 7.98 15.04
CA LYS A 136 8.45 8.05 14.84
C LYS A 136 7.87 6.72 14.33
N MET A 137 8.57 6.05 13.42
CA MET A 137 8.16 4.73 12.93
C MET A 137 8.15 3.70 14.07
N GLY A 138 9.18 3.68 14.91
CA GLY A 138 9.23 2.81 16.09
C GLY A 138 8.09 3.06 17.09
N GLU A 139 7.70 4.32 17.29
CA GLU A 139 6.55 4.67 18.12
C GLU A 139 5.22 4.18 17.53
N ILE A 140 5.03 4.34 16.22
CA ILE A 140 3.85 3.84 15.50
C ILE A 140 3.76 2.32 15.61
N GLU A 141 4.86 1.61 15.36
CA GLU A 141 4.89 0.15 15.49
C GLU A 141 4.56 -0.31 16.91
N ARG A 142 5.08 0.39 17.93
CA ARG A 142 4.77 0.11 19.34
C ARG A 142 3.29 0.34 19.63
N MET A 143 2.71 1.44 19.14
CA MET A 143 1.28 1.72 19.28
C MET A 143 0.43 0.66 18.58
N LEU A 144 0.79 0.25 17.37
CA LEU A 144 0.09 -0.80 16.63
C LEU A 144 0.13 -2.14 17.36
N ARG A 145 1.29 -2.54 17.90
CA ARG A 145 1.42 -3.75 18.73
C ARG A 145 0.52 -3.69 19.96
N GLU A 146 0.48 -2.54 20.63
CA GLU A 146 -0.35 -2.36 21.82
C GLU A 146 -1.85 -2.32 21.48
N LEU A 147 -2.22 -1.74 20.34
CA LEU A 147 -3.59 -1.79 19.82
C LEU A 147 -4.00 -3.23 19.47
N LEU A 148 -3.14 -3.98 18.78
CA LEU A 148 -3.39 -5.40 18.47
C LEU A 148 -3.56 -6.23 19.75
N LYS A 149 -2.77 -5.97 20.79
CA LYS A 149 -2.89 -6.63 22.09
C LYS A 149 -4.22 -6.34 22.80
N ARG A 150 -4.76 -5.13 22.63
CA ARG A 150 -6.04 -4.69 23.22
C ARG A 150 -7.25 -5.03 22.36
N THR A 151 -7.03 -5.32 21.09
CA THR A 151 -8.11 -5.73 20.19
C THR A 151 -8.40 -7.20 20.47
N PRO A 152 -9.64 -7.58 20.82
CA PRO A 152 -9.98 -8.99 20.97
C PRO A 152 -9.63 -9.72 19.67
N ALA A 153 -9.08 -10.94 19.80
CA ALA A 153 -8.81 -11.79 18.64
C ALA A 153 -10.04 -11.83 17.74
N PRO A 154 -9.88 -11.85 16.40
CA PRO A 154 -11.02 -11.91 15.49
C PRO A 154 -11.90 -13.06 15.95
N LEU A 155 -13.08 -12.72 16.48
CA LEU A 155 -14.08 -13.70 16.85
C LEU A 155 -14.24 -14.60 15.62
N GLU A 156 -14.03 -15.91 15.80
CA GLU A 156 -14.42 -16.93 14.83
C GLU A 156 -15.93 -16.79 14.65
N THR A 157 -16.31 -15.82 13.81
CA THR A 157 -17.68 -15.49 13.51
C THR A 157 -18.13 -16.66 12.67
N GLY A 158 -18.97 -17.51 13.28
CA GLY A 158 -19.33 -18.84 12.82
C GLY A 158 -19.43 -18.97 11.31
N GLU A 159 -18.99 -20.11 10.81
CA GLU A 159 -18.91 -20.42 9.39
C GLU A 159 -20.26 -20.15 8.69
N LEU A 160 -20.35 -19.01 8.01
CA LEU A 160 -21.56 -18.61 7.29
C LEU A 160 -21.84 -19.63 6.18
N GLN A 161 -22.99 -20.30 6.25
CA GLN A 161 -23.42 -21.25 5.23
C GLN A 161 -23.95 -20.51 4.00
N PHE A 162 -23.25 -20.63 2.86
CA PHE A 162 -23.55 -19.94 1.60
C PHE A 162 -24.63 -20.64 0.75
N HIS A 163 -25.75 -21.01 1.36
CA HIS A 163 -26.83 -21.75 0.67
C HIS A 163 -27.66 -20.88 -0.29
N PHE A 164 -27.74 -19.57 -0.05
CA PHE A 164 -28.58 -18.66 -0.84
C PHE A 164 -27.81 -17.87 -1.90
N VAL A 165 -26.56 -17.50 -1.60
CA VAL A 165 -25.70 -16.68 -2.44
C VAL A 165 -24.27 -17.19 -2.26
N SER A 166 -23.53 -17.34 -3.37
CA SER A 166 -22.13 -17.80 -3.32
C SER A 166 -21.23 -16.80 -2.61
N GLN A 167 -20.14 -17.28 -2.00
CA GLN A 167 -19.17 -16.43 -1.30
C GLN A 167 -18.59 -15.34 -2.21
N GLU A 168 -18.26 -15.70 -3.45
CA GLU A 168 -17.71 -14.77 -4.44
C GLU A 168 -18.65 -13.61 -4.75
N GLN A 169 -19.96 -13.88 -4.85
CA GLN A 169 -20.97 -12.86 -5.08
C GLN A 169 -21.11 -11.92 -3.88
N VAL A 170 -21.05 -12.44 -2.65
CA VAL A 170 -21.08 -11.60 -1.44
C VAL A 170 -19.85 -10.68 -1.38
N GLU A 171 -18.67 -11.20 -1.72
CA GLU A 171 -17.44 -10.42 -1.81
C GLU A 171 -17.47 -9.38 -2.92
N LEU A 172 -18.05 -9.70 -4.07
CA LEU A 172 -18.25 -8.76 -5.16
C LEU A 172 -19.16 -7.60 -4.72
N ILE A 173 -20.28 -7.91 -4.07
CA ILE A 173 -21.20 -6.91 -3.53
C ILE A 173 -20.48 -6.03 -2.50
N ARG A 174 -19.66 -6.63 -1.62
CA ARG A 174 -18.85 -5.88 -0.65
C ARG A 174 -17.87 -4.93 -1.34
N LYS A 175 -17.12 -5.39 -2.34
CA LYS A 175 -16.17 -4.55 -3.09
C LYS A 175 -16.87 -3.37 -3.76
N GLN A 176 -18.05 -3.60 -4.33
CA GLN A 176 -18.84 -2.55 -4.97
C GLN A 176 -19.43 -1.53 -3.97
N LYS A 177 -19.86 -1.98 -2.79
CA LYS A 177 -20.55 -1.13 -1.80
C LYS A 177 -19.63 -0.57 -0.70
N LYS A 178 -18.34 -0.88 -0.78
CA LYS A 178 -17.23 -0.38 0.06
C LYS A 178 -17.60 -0.40 1.55
N CYS A 179 -17.92 0.77 2.11
CA CYS A 179 -17.97 1.00 3.55
C CYS A 179 -19.38 1.06 4.14
N ASN A 180 -20.43 1.15 3.31
CA ASN A 180 -21.79 1.36 3.82
C ASN A 180 -22.50 0.02 4.05
N LYS A 181 -22.55 -0.37 5.34
CA LYS A 181 -23.20 -1.57 5.86
C LYS A 181 -24.66 -1.71 5.42
N ASN A 182 -25.40 -0.60 5.41
CA ASN A 182 -26.82 -0.59 5.07
C ASN A 182 -27.04 -0.78 3.57
N ILE A 183 -26.19 -0.16 2.74
CA ILE A 183 -26.24 -0.36 1.28
C ILE A 183 -25.83 -1.79 0.92
N PHE A 184 -24.83 -2.34 1.60
CA PHE A 184 -24.46 -3.74 1.46
C PHE A 184 -25.62 -4.67 1.81
N ALA A 185 -26.27 -4.47 2.97
CA ALA A 185 -27.42 -5.28 3.38
C ALA A 185 -28.57 -5.22 2.35
N LEU A 186 -28.86 -4.04 1.79
CA LEU A 186 -29.88 -3.89 0.74
C LEU A 186 -29.49 -4.58 -0.58
N ALA A 187 -28.22 -4.54 -0.95
CA ALA A 187 -27.74 -5.20 -2.17
C ALA A 187 -27.75 -6.73 -2.01
N LEU A 188 -27.32 -7.22 -0.85
CA LEU A 188 -27.36 -8.64 -0.51
C LEU A 188 -28.80 -9.14 -0.41
N GLU A 189 -29.71 -8.36 0.17
CA GLU A 189 -31.15 -8.67 0.23
C GLU A 189 -31.72 -8.93 -1.16
N LYS A 190 -31.39 -8.11 -2.16
CA LYS A 190 -31.87 -8.33 -3.53
C LYS A 190 -31.39 -9.65 -4.14
N GLU A 191 -30.15 -10.04 -3.86
CA GLU A 191 -29.58 -11.26 -4.39
C GLU A 191 -30.14 -12.51 -3.67
N VAL A 192 -30.22 -12.46 -2.34
CA VAL A 192 -30.77 -13.55 -1.50
C VAL A 192 -32.26 -13.82 -1.82
N TYR A 193 -33.02 -12.78 -2.14
CA TYR A 193 -34.45 -12.87 -2.45
C TYR A 193 -34.75 -12.90 -3.96
N ARG A 194 -33.75 -13.15 -4.82
CA ARG A 194 -33.95 -13.20 -6.29
C ARG A 194 -35.13 -14.11 -6.67
N ASN A 195 -35.23 -15.26 -6.01
CA ASN A 195 -36.25 -16.28 -6.26
C ASN A 195 -37.55 -16.10 -5.46
N LEU A 196 -37.65 -15.11 -4.56
CA LEU A 196 -38.84 -14.86 -3.72
C LEU A 196 -39.11 -13.37 -3.57
N GLN A 197 -39.50 -12.72 -4.68
CA GLN A 197 -39.78 -11.29 -4.70
C GLN A 197 -41.00 -10.87 -3.86
N ALA A 198 -41.94 -11.79 -3.63
CA ALA A 198 -43.12 -11.53 -2.80
C ALA A 198 -42.75 -11.14 -1.36
N ASP A 199 -41.75 -11.81 -0.78
CA ASP A 199 -41.27 -11.51 0.58
C ASP A 199 -40.48 -10.20 0.65
N LEU A 200 -40.00 -9.69 -0.49
CA LEU A 200 -39.27 -8.43 -0.58
C LEU A 200 -40.17 -7.21 -0.31
N VAL A 201 -41.49 -7.38 -0.36
CA VAL A 201 -42.52 -6.36 -0.10
C VAL A 201 -43.04 -6.43 1.35
N VAL A 202 -42.61 -7.44 2.10
CA VAL A 202 -43.00 -7.68 3.50
C VAL A 202 -41.92 -7.09 4.43
N PRO A 203 -42.30 -6.41 5.54
CA PRO A 203 -41.35 -5.98 6.56
C PRO A 203 -40.52 -7.15 7.08
N VAL A 204 -39.24 -6.91 7.39
CA VAL A 204 -38.26 -7.95 7.74
C VAL A 204 -38.75 -8.85 8.88
N GLU A 205 -39.41 -8.29 9.88
CA GLU A 205 -39.90 -9.00 11.08
C GLU A 205 -41.07 -9.94 10.78
N ARG A 206 -41.74 -9.77 9.63
CA ARG A 206 -42.95 -10.52 9.26
C ARG A 206 -42.72 -11.48 8.09
N ARG A 207 -41.47 -11.64 7.64
CA ARG A 207 -41.16 -12.52 6.52
C ARG A 207 -41.25 -13.98 6.94
N SER A 208 -41.73 -14.81 6.02
CA SER A 208 -41.79 -16.26 6.22
C SER A 208 -40.39 -16.89 6.17
N SER A 209 -39.47 -16.30 5.41
CA SER A 209 -38.11 -16.81 5.24
C SER A 209 -37.13 -16.24 6.28
N GLY A 210 -37.24 -16.69 7.54
CA GLY A 210 -36.34 -16.29 8.63
C GLY A 210 -34.86 -16.58 8.35
N ASP A 211 -34.58 -17.73 7.73
CA ASP A 211 -33.20 -18.20 7.46
C ASP A 211 -32.42 -17.25 6.54
N ARG A 212 -33.10 -16.64 5.56
CA ARG A 212 -32.50 -15.64 4.67
C ARG A 212 -32.14 -14.36 5.40
N VAL A 213 -32.95 -13.97 6.39
CA VAL A 213 -32.70 -12.79 7.22
C VAL A 213 -31.49 -13.04 8.13
N GLU A 214 -31.41 -14.22 8.75
CA GLU A 214 -30.25 -14.62 9.56
C GLU A 214 -28.98 -14.76 8.69
N PHE A 215 -29.08 -15.23 7.44
CA PHE A 215 -27.95 -15.22 6.51
C PHE A 215 -27.44 -13.81 6.21
N ILE A 216 -28.33 -12.85 5.92
CA ILE A 216 -27.95 -11.45 5.67
C ILE A 216 -27.27 -10.84 6.90
N LYS A 217 -27.81 -11.12 8.09
CA LYS A 217 -27.28 -10.66 9.38
C LYS A 217 -25.89 -11.25 9.66
N GLY A 218 -25.72 -12.56 9.46
CA GLY A 218 -24.42 -13.24 9.60
C GLY A 218 -23.38 -12.73 8.60
N ALA A 219 -23.77 -12.52 7.34
CA ALA A 219 -22.91 -11.93 6.33
C ALA A 219 -22.47 -10.51 6.73
N LEU A 220 -23.39 -9.68 7.23
CA LEU A 220 -23.09 -8.33 7.66
C LEU A 220 -22.03 -8.33 8.77
N PHE A 221 -22.17 -9.20 9.77
CA PHE A 221 -21.25 -9.27 10.90
C PHE A 221 -19.89 -9.84 10.50
N LYS A 222 -19.86 -10.91 9.69
CA LYS A 222 -18.63 -11.53 9.20
C LYS A 222 -17.80 -10.59 8.31
N TYR A 223 -18.42 -9.95 7.33
CA TYR A 223 -17.69 -9.14 6.35
C TYR A 223 -17.31 -7.74 6.83
N TYR A 224 -18.02 -7.18 7.82
CA TYR A 224 -17.68 -5.89 8.42
C TYR A 224 -17.03 -6.01 9.80
N LEU A 225 -16.69 -7.24 10.24
CA LEU A 225 -16.03 -7.53 11.52
C LEU A 225 -16.72 -6.80 12.68
N VAL A 226 -18.04 -6.90 12.75
CA VAL A 226 -18.85 -6.14 13.71
C VAL A 226 -18.68 -6.74 15.11
N PRO A 227 -18.15 -5.99 16.10
CA PRO A 227 -18.02 -6.49 17.47
C PRO A 227 -19.38 -6.84 18.07
N GLU A 228 -19.45 -7.87 18.90
CA GLU A 228 -20.70 -8.38 19.49
C GLU A 228 -21.53 -7.29 20.17
N LYS A 229 -20.87 -6.41 20.95
CA LYS A 229 -21.49 -5.25 21.60
C LYS A 229 -22.21 -4.29 20.64
N CYS A 230 -21.80 -4.23 19.37
CA CYS A 230 -22.37 -3.34 18.35
C CYS A 230 -23.32 -4.07 17.40
N GLN A 231 -23.42 -5.41 17.45
CA GLN A 231 -24.21 -6.19 16.51
C GLN A 231 -25.70 -5.81 16.52
N VAL A 232 -26.26 -5.56 17.71
CA VAL A 232 -27.68 -5.18 17.85
C VAL A 232 -27.98 -3.85 17.16
N GLU A 233 -27.13 -2.84 17.33
CA GLU A 233 -27.31 -1.52 16.74
C GLU A 233 -27.08 -1.52 15.22
N VAL A 234 -26.03 -2.20 14.78
CA VAL A 234 -25.72 -2.36 13.36
C VAL A 234 -26.86 -3.11 12.65
N TRP A 235 -27.37 -4.18 13.25
CA TRP A 235 -28.51 -4.91 12.72
C TRP A 235 -29.78 -4.06 12.70
N ARG A 236 -30.06 -3.30 13.76
CA ARG A 236 -31.20 -2.37 13.81
C ARG A 236 -31.14 -1.39 12.64
N SER A 237 -29.99 -0.75 12.41
CA SER A 237 -29.80 0.19 11.31
C SER A 237 -30.01 -0.45 9.93
N ALA A 238 -29.44 -1.65 9.70
CA ALA A 238 -29.61 -2.37 8.45
C ALA A 238 -31.07 -2.79 8.21
N ARG A 239 -31.75 -3.27 9.25
CA ARG A 239 -33.16 -3.64 9.23
C ARG A 239 -34.06 -2.43 8.95
N ASP A 240 -33.79 -1.29 9.58
CA ASP A 240 -34.54 -0.06 9.33
C ASP A 240 -34.36 0.44 7.90
N ALA A 241 -33.17 0.28 7.32
CA ALA A 241 -32.92 0.56 5.90
C ALA A 241 -33.73 -0.38 4.97
N MET A 242 -33.75 -1.69 5.26
CA MET A 242 -34.56 -2.68 4.53
C MET A 242 -36.06 -2.37 4.64
N ASN A 243 -36.56 -2.09 5.84
CA ASN A 243 -37.96 -1.71 6.07
C ASN A 243 -38.31 -0.37 5.40
N SER A 244 -37.40 0.59 5.38
CA SER A 244 -37.57 1.85 4.64
C SER A 244 -37.65 1.63 3.13
N ARG A 245 -36.86 0.69 2.57
CA ARG A 245 -37.03 0.25 1.18
C ARG A 245 -38.41 -0.37 0.97
N VAL A 246 -38.85 -1.29 1.82
CA VAL A 246 -40.19 -1.91 1.73
C VAL A 246 -41.30 -0.86 1.70
N ARG A 247 -41.26 0.13 2.59
CA ARG A 247 -42.24 1.23 2.61
C ARG A 247 -42.24 2.01 1.30
N ARG A 248 -41.06 2.33 0.75
CA ARG A 248 -40.92 3.01 -0.54
C ARG A 248 -41.48 2.17 -1.68
N THR A 249 -41.15 0.88 -1.74
CA THR A 249 -41.67 -0.04 -2.77
C THR A 249 -43.19 -0.16 -2.71
N ARG A 250 -43.78 -0.29 -1.51
CA ARG A 250 -45.25 -0.33 -1.34
C ARG A 250 -45.93 0.98 -1.72
N LYS A 251 -45.28 2.12 -1.47
CA LYS A 251 -45.76 3.43 -1.94
C LYS A 251 -45.75 3.49 -3.47
N GLN A 252 -44.65 3.13 -4.10
CA GLN A 252 -44.52 3.10 -5.56
C GLN A 252 -45.53 2.16 -6.24
N LEU A 253 -45.81 0.99 -5.65
CA LEU A 253 -46.81 0.07 -6.18
C LEU A 253 -48.23 0.63 -6.11
N ARG A 254 -48.55 1.41 -5.07
CA ARG A 254 -49.86 2.10 -4.98
C ARG A 254 -49.99 3.21 -6.01
N GLU A 255 -48.96 4.05 -6.13
CA GLU A 255 -48.91 5.14 -7.12
C GLU A 255 -48.97 4.60 -8.56
N ALA A 256 -48.31 3.47 -8.84
CA ALA A 256 -48.38 2.79 -10.15
C ALA A 256 -49.77 2.18 -10.42
N GLY A 257 -50.43 1.61 -9.40
CA GLY A 257 -51.78 1.08 -9.52
C GLY A 257 -52.85 2.16 -9.71
N GLU A 258 -52.66 3.34 -9.11
CA GLU A 258 -53.51 4.52 -9.29
C GLU A 258 -53.39 5.09 -10.70
N LEU A 259 -52.18 5.11 -11.29
CA LEU A 259 -51.96 5.52 -12.68
C LEU A 259 -52.54 4.52 -13.71
N GLY A 260 -52.54 3.22 -13.40
CA GLY A 260 -53.14 2.19 -14.26
C GLY A 260 -54.67 2.15 -14.21
N SER A 261 -55.30 2.83 -13.26
CA SER A 261 -56.77 2.88 -13.10
C SER A 261 -57.39 4.22 -13.52
N SER A 262 -56.58 5.16 -14.02
CA SER A 262 -56.97 6.55 -14.29
C SER A 262 -56.85 6.95 -15.78
N GLU A 263 -57.04 6.00 -16.70
CA GLU A 263 -57.36 6.29 -18.12
C GLU A 263 -58.89 6.28 -18.35
N GLY A 264 -59.66 6.70 -17.35
CA GLY A 264 -61.11 6.69 -17.42
C GLY A 264 -61.74 7.70 -16.45
N SER A 265 -61.39 8.98 -16.60
CA SER A 265 -62.24 10.17 -16.35
C SER A 265 -61.43 11.34 -15.79
N SER A 266 -61.16 12.31 -16.66
CA SER A 266 -60.94 13.70 -16.26
C SER A 266 -62.19 14.25 -15.58
N SER A 267 -62.10 14.63 -14.31
CA SER A 267 -62.75 15.84 -13.79
C SER A 267 -62.10 16.24 -12.47
N GLY A 268 -61.61 17.48 -12.40
CA GLY A 268 -60.79 17.96 -11.29
C GLY A 268 -61.53 18.23 -9.99
N SER A 269 -60.75 18.41 -8.92
CA SER A 269 -61.09 19.38 -7.88
C SER A 269 -59.86 19.68 -7.03
N ARG A 270 -59.32 20.89 -7.19
CA ARG A 270 -58.52 21.55 -6.16
C ARG A 270 -59.42 21.74 -4.93
N ARG A 271 -59.13 21.11 -3.81
CA ARG A 271 -59.52 21.64 -2.49
C ARG A 271 -58.38 21.54 -1.48
N ASN A 272 -58.12 22.73 -0.96
CA ASN A 272 -57.21 23.14 0.08
C ASN A 272 -57.78 22.79 1.47
N ARG A 273 -56.95 22.93 2.53
CA ARG A 273 -57.18 22.84 3.99
C ARG A 273 -56.83 21.48 4.64
N GLY A 274 -56.12 21.42 5.76
CA GLY A 274 -55.82 22.47 6.74
C GLY A 274 -54.62 22.14 7.61
N ALA A 275 -53.88 23.21 7.92
CA ALA A 275 -52.99 23.29 9.06
C ALA A 275 -53.79 23.15 10.36
N CYS A 276 -53.25 22.41 11.33
CA CYS A 276 -53.60 22.56 12.74
C CYS A 276 -52.33 22.92 13.50
N TYR A 277 -52.20 24.21 13.80
CA TYR A 277 -51.39 24.72 14.90
C TYR A 277 -51.99 24.25 16.24
N ARG A 278 -51.13 23.94 17.21
CA ARG A 278 -51.43 24.11 18.63
C ARG A 278 -50.21 24.75 19.29
N GLU A 279 -50.29 26.06 19.49
CA GLU A 279 -49.40 26.85 20.35
C GLU A 279 -49.84 26.74 21.81
N LEU A 280 -48.87 26.61 22.72
CA LEU A 280 -48.78 27.20 24.07
C LEU A 280 -47.31 27.02 24.51
N GLY A 281 -46.49 27.97 24.96
CA GLY A 281 -46.48 29.44 25.06
C GLY A 281 -44.98 29.83 25.21
N SER A 282 -44.50 30.88 24.54
CA SER A 282 -44.25 32.21 25.10
C SER A 282 -43.38 32.25 26.36
N GLU A 283 -42.06 32.35 26.17
CA GLU A 283 -41.26 33.39 26.83
C GLU A 283 -40.24 33.96 25.84
N ARG A 284 -40.15 35.28 25.83
CA ARG A 284 -39.46 36.13 24.87
C ARG A 284 -38.31 36.80 25.63
N SER A 285 -37.07 36.59 25.19
CA SER A 285 -35.93 37.45 25.53
C SER A 285 -34.93 37.45 24.37
N GLU A 286 -34.43 38.64 24.09
CA GLU A 286 -33.81 39.16 22.86
C GLU A 286 -32.43 38.61 22.47
N PRO A 287 -31.92 38.91 21.26
CA PRO A 287 -30.66 38.37 20.74
C PRO A 287 -29.47 39.25 21.18
N MET A 288 -28.49 38.64 21.86
CA MET A 288 -27.17 39.23 22.06
C MET A 288 -26.20 38.69 21.00
N HIS A 289 -25.92 39.56 20.03
CA HIS A 289 -24.65 39.59 19.32
C HIS A 289 -23.54 39.86 20.35
N ASP A 290 -22.53 38.97 20.42
CA ASP A 290 -21.12 39.33 20.64
C ASP A 290 -20.29 38.04 20.50
N MET A 291 -19.43 37.97 19.48
CA MET A 291 -17.99 38.28 19.58
C MET A 291 -17.24 37.21 20.38
N TYR A 292 -16.74 36.20 19.68
CA TYR A 292 -15.49 35.57 20.08
C TYR A 292 -14.63 35.34 18.84
N GLU A 293 -13.55 36.12 18.81
CA GLU A 293 -12.43 36.08 17.90
C GLU A 293 -11.84 34.68 17.81
N PHE A 294 -11.48 34.30 16.59
CA PHE A 294 -10.71 33.10 16.29
C PHE A 294 -9.25 33.54 16.26
N ASP A 295 -8.53 33.32 17.36
CA ASP A 295 -7.07 33.50 17.40
C ASP A 295 -6.42 32.37 16.60
N ASP A 296 -6.23 32.61 15.30
CA ASP A 296 -5.25 31.91 14.47
C ASP A 296 -3.88 32.54 14.77
N ASP A 297 -3.12 31.98 15.71
CA ASP A 297 -1.66 32.17 15.79
C ASP A 297 -1.05 31.21 16.83
N LEU A 298 -0.80 29.97 16.43
CA LEU A 298 0.26 29.17 17.07
C LEU A 298 0.64 27.99 16.16
N PHE A 299 1.61 28.17 15.27
CA PHE A 299 2.63 27.18 14.91
C PHE A 299 3.65 27.85 13.97
N ASP A 300 4.67 28.44 14.59
CA ASP A 300 6.04 28.52 14.06
C ASP A 300 6.97 27.93 15.13
#